data_AF-A0A967LIZ4-F1
#
_entry.id   AF-A0A967LIZ4-F1
#
_cell.length_a   1.000
_cell.length_b   1.000
_cell.length_c   1.000
_cell.angle_alpha   90.00
_cell.angle_beta   90.00
_cell.angle_gamma   90.00
#
_symmetry.space_group_name_H-M   'P 1'
#
loop_
_entity.id
_entity.type
_entity.pdbx_description
1 polymer ?
#
loop_
_entity_poly.entity_id
_entity_poly.type
_entity_poly.pdbx_seq_one_letter_code
_entity_poly.pdbx_strand_id
1 'polypeptide(L)'
;MDHLRNRATLEINARINDDADFKTALYGGCVSPEPTSYEGKEYAVRRCENTFAAGDAIGMCRFSTKLFNSPSTPDLADFSAQLSTLTGMEFHEEQLDEIGRNITGLERMLNFRLGLRGKDDTLPPRWFEEPIEVGPFKGEKIDREQFDNLKMRFYRLTGLNEEGVPSLDWHSRLSKIVTGYSITVKFPCAFPGAPEESIIIDEQVAHLSELRQLLRYKLPEAARILDDPNLNVVIDGKMILAGEEQTAIPDGSEVYLMSYVSGG
;
A
#
# COMPACT_ATOMS: atom_id res chain seq x y z
N MET A 1 -3.12 2.81 20.48
CA MET A 1 -3.62 2.77 19.08
C MET A 1 -3.87 1.30 18.77
N ASP A 2 -5.12 0.85 18.90
CA ASP A 2 -5.55 -0.56 18.78
C ASP A 2 -6.79 -0.63 17.88
N HIS A 3 -6.54 -0.58 16.56
CA HIS A 3 -7.53 -0.80 15.49
C HIS A 3 -6.90 -1.34 14.18
N LEU A 4 -5.58 -1.59 14.14
CA LEU A 4 -4.81 -1.84 12.91
C LEU A 4 -4.29 -3.27 12.76
N ARG A 5 -5.03 -4.26 13.27
CA ARG A 5 -4.95 -5.60 12.70
C ARG A 5 -6.30 -5.90 12.15
N ASN A 6 -6.38 -5.86 10.85
CA ASN A 6 -7.51 -6.38 10.14
C ASN A 6 -7.69 -7.87 10.48
N ARG A 7 -8.50 -8.11 11.50
CA ARG A 7 -8.77 -9.42 12.05
C ARG A 7 -9.69 -10.12 11.07
N ALA A 8 -9.13 -11.03 10.29
CA ALA A 8 -9.89 -12.01 9.51
C ALA A 8 -10.62 -12.97 10.46
N THR A 9 -11.57 -12.45 11.24
CA THR A 9 -12.17 -13.10 12.41
C THR A 9 -12.88 -14.39 12.04
N LEU A 10 -13.43 -14.43 10.83
CA LEU A 10 -14.11 -15.61 10.32
C LEU A 10 -13.16 -16.76 9.96
N GLU A 11 -11.85 -16.54 9.90
CA GLU A 11 -10.85 -17.56 9.60
C GLU A 11 -10.74 -18.65 10.69
N ILE A 12 -11.09 -18.33 11.94
CA ILE A 12 -11.13 -19.29 13.05
C ILE A 12 -12.50 -20.01 13.20
N ASN A 13 -13.45 -19.76 12.30
CA ASN A 13 -14.78 -20.36 12.37
C ASN A 13 -14.78 -21.74 11.67
N ALA A 14 -14.95 -22.81 12.45
CA ALA A 14 -14.95 -24.18 11.93
C ALA A 14 -15.94 -24.40 10.77
N ARG A 15 -17.16 -23.85 10.85
CA ARG A 15 -18.17 -24.03 9.79
C ARG A 15 -17.77 -23.39 8.46
N ILE A 16 -16.97 -22.33 8.52
CA ILE A 16 -16.44 -21.68 7.32
C ILE A 16 -15.25 -22.49 6.78
N ASN A 17 -14.45 -23.08 7.67
CA ASN A 17 -13.31 -23.92 7.30
C ASN A 17 -13.71 -25.28 6.70
N ASP A 18 -14.89 -25.79 7.05
CA ASP A 18 -15.43 -27.05 6.52
C ASP A 18 -15.98 -26.93 5.09
N ASP A 19 -16.12 -25.71 4.55
CA ASP A 19 -16.65 -25.43 3.20
C ASP A 19 -15.68 -24.53 2.40
N ALA A 20 -14.83 -25.15 1.60
CA ALA A 20 -13.78 -24.47 0.84
C ALA A 20 -14.34 -23.54 -0.25
N ASP A 21 -15.45 -23.92 -0.89
CA ASP A 21 -16.08 -23.11 -1.95
C ASP A 21 -16.69 -21.85 -1.35
N PHE A 22 -17.40 -22.00 -0.23
CA PHE A 22 -17.93 -20.87 0.52
C PHE A 22 -16.82 -19.94 1.00
N LYS A 23 -15.73 -20.48 1.59
CA LYS A 23 -14.61 -19.67 2.08
C LYS A 23 -13.91 -18.91 0.95
N THR A 24 -13.78 -19.54 -0.22
CA THR A 24 -13.21 -18.92 -1.42
C THR A 24 -14.09 -17.77 -1.90
N ALA A 25 -15.39 -17.96 -1.98
CA ALA A 25 -16.34 -16.91 -2.35
C ALA A 25 -16.35 -15.75 -1.32
N LEU A 26 -16.26 -16.07 -0.02
CA LEU A 26 -16.27 -15.09 1.06
C LEU A 26 -15.09 -14.11 0.98
N TYR A 27 -13.90 -14.60 0.62
CA TYR A 27 -12.67 -13.80 0.58
C TYR A 27 -12.21 -13.40 -0.83
N GLY A 28 -12.84 -13.93 -1.89
CA GLY A 28 -12.45 -13.66 -3.27
C GLY A 28 -11.14 -14.34 -3.68
N GLY A 29 -10.77 -15.44 -3.03
CA GLY A 29 -9.55 -16.20 -3.28
C GLY A 29 -9.44 -17.42 -2.37
N CYS A 30 -8.65 -18.42 -2.78
CA CYS A 30 -8.49 -19.64 -2.01
C CYS A 30 -7.74 -19.35 -0.70
N VAL A 31 -8.32 -19.71 0.44
CA VAL A 31 -7.73 -19.51 1.77
C VAL A 31 -7.70 -20.84 2.51
N SER A 32 -6.53 -21.26 2.99
CA SER A 32 -6.39 -22.52 3.73
C SER A 32 -7.31 -22.54 4.98
N PRO A 33 -7.98 -23.67 5.28
CA PRO A 33 -8.81 -23.85 6.48
C PRO A 33 -8.00 -23.99 7.77
N GLU A 34 -6.70 -24.31 7.70
CA GLU A 34 -5.82 -24.46 8.85
C GLU A 34 -5.37 -23.09 9.39
N PRO A 35 -5.62 -22.76 10.69
CA PRO A 35 -5.23 -21.47 11.27
C PRO A 35 -3.72 -21.21 11.29
N THR A 36 -2.90 -22.27 11.32
CA THR A 36 -1.43 -22.18 11.34
C THR A 36 -0.80 -22.11 9.96
N SER A 37 -1.58 -22.30 8.90
CA SER A 37 -1.09 -22.20 7.53
C SER A 37 -0.88 -20.74 7.11
N TYR A 38 0.07 -20.51 6.21
CA TYR A 38 0.29 -19.20 5.60
C TYR A 38 -0.42 -19.07 4.24
N GLU A 39 -0.98 -20.16 3.71
CA GLU A 39 -1.50 -20.21 2.35
C GLU A 39 -2.80 -19.42 2.18
N GLY A 40 -2.78 -18.46 1.25
CA GLY A 40 -3.93 -17.66 0.86
C GLY A 40 -4.44 -16.67 1.91
N LYS A 41 -3.75 -16.52 3.06
CA LYS A 41 -4.19 -15.63 4.14
C LYS A 41 -4.22 -14.16 3.69
N GLU A 42 -3.42 -13.78 2.70
CA GLU A 42 -3.42 -12.47 2.07
C GLU A 42 -4.79 -12.08 1.47
N TYR A 43 -5.56 -13.03 0.92
CA TYR A 43 -6.90 -12.75 0.39
C TYR A 43 -7.88 -12.39 1.50
N ALA A 44 -7.82 -13.15 2.61
CA ALA A 44 -8.68 -12.90 3.75
C ALA A 44 -8.42 -11.52 4.37
N VAL A 45 -7.14 -11.19 4.55
CA VAL A 45 -6.75 -9.85 5.00
C VAL A 45 -7.22 -8.81 3.97
N ARG A 46 -6.86 -8.95 2.70
CA ARG A 46 -7.23 -7.96 1.67
C ARG A 46 -8.74 -7.65 1.63
N ARG A 47 -9.59 -8.67 1.58
CA ARG A 47 -11.05 -8.50 1.54
C ARG A 47 -11.58 -7.81 2.80
N CYS A 48 -11.05 -8.18 3.95
CA CYS A 48 -11.44 -7.55 5.20
C CYS A 48 -10.98 -6.08 5.24
N GLU A 49 -9.73 -5.72 4.87
CA GLU A 49 -9.26 -4.33 4.89
C GLU A 49 -10.13 -3.42 4.04
N ASN A 50 -10.42 -3.82 2.80
CA ASN A 50 -11.25 -3.03 1.90
C ASN A 50 -12.67 -2.84 2.43
N THR A 51 -13.32 -3.93 2.83
CA THR A 51 -14.71 -3.89 3.33
C THR A 51 -14.82 -2.99 4.55
N PHE A 52 -13.81 -3.05 5.42
CA PHE A 52 -13.78 -2.31 6.66
C PHE A 52 -13.45 -0.84 6.47
N ALA A 53 -12.48 -0.50 5.61
CA ALA A 53 -12.18 0.89 5.28
C ALA A 53 -13.38 1.59 4.63
N ALA A 54 -14.08 0.90 3.71
CA ALA A 54 -15.31 1.41 3.12
C ALA A 54 -16.44 1.55 4.18
N GLY A 55 -16.61 0.53 5.04
CA GLY A 55 -17.60 0.57 6.12
C GLY A 55 -17.36 1.72 7.10
N ASP A 56 -16.11 1.94 7.51
CA ASP A 56 -15.72 3.03 8.42
C ASP A 56 -15.99 4.40 7.78
N ALA A 57 -15.70 4.57 6.48
CA ALA A 57 -15.98 5.81 5.75
C ALA A 57 -17.48 6.13 5.61
N ILE A 58 -18.33 5.09 5.50
CA ILE A 58 -19.79 5.23 5.43
C ILE A 58 -20.42 5.39 6.83
N GLY A 59 -19.66 5.11 7.89
CA GLY A 59 -20.13 5.17 9.28
C GLY A 59 -20.85 3.89 9.74
N MET A 60 -20.63 2.76 9.06
CA MET A 60 -21.16 1.47 9.47
C MET A 60 -20.42 0.97 10.71
N CYS A 61 -21.17 0.51 11.73
CA CYS A 61 -20.56 -0.11 12.90
C CYS A 61 -19.84 -1.40 12.50
N ARG A 62 -18.57 -1.54 12.89
CA ARG A 62 -17.74 -2.72 12.60
C ARG A 62 -18.37 -4.05 13.02
N PHE A 63 -19.13 -4.08 14.12
CA PHE A 63 -19.83 -5.27 14.59
C PHE A 63 -21.01 -5.70 13.70
N SER A 64 -21.49 -4.79 12.87
CA SER A 64 -22.55 -4.98 11.90
C SER A 64 -22.02 -5.13 10.48
N THR A 65 -20.70 -5.22 10.28
CA THR A 65 -20.09 -5.42 8.96
C THR A 65 -19.71 -6.89 8.75
N LYS A 66 -19.96 -7.42 7.54
CA LYS A 66 -19.52 -8.75 7.10
C LYS A 66 -18.04 -8.95 7.40
N LEU A 67 -17.64 -10.20 7.63
CA LEU A 67 -16.26 -10.62 7.94
C LEU A 67 -15.79 -10.34 9.37
N PHE A 68 -16.47 -9.46 10.12
CA PHE A 68 -16.13 -9.24 11.53
C PHE A 68 -16.85 -10.24 12.44
N ASN A 69 -18.19 -10.20 12.50
CA ASN A 69 -18.97 -11.06 13.39
C ASN A 69 -19.69 -12.20 12.66
N SER A 70 -20.11 -11.98 11.41
CA SER A 70 -20.92 -12.92 10.66
C SER A 70 -20.63 -12.80 9.16
N PRO A 71 -20.77 -13.88 8.38
CA PRO A 71 -20.78 -13.80 6.92
C PRO A 71 -22.10 -13.25 6.36
N SER A 72 -23.14 -13.07 7.19
CA SER A 72 -24.48 -12.62 6.76
C SER A 72 -24.81 -11.18 7.16
N THR A 73 -23.87 -10.46 7.78
CA THR A 73 -24.02 -9.02 8.04
C THR A 73 -23.76 -8.21 6.77
N PRO A 74 -24.21 -6.94 6.73
CA PRO A 74 -24.01 -6.04 5.60
C PRO A 74 -22.58 -6.00 5.05
N ASP A 75 -22.45 -6.01 3.72
CA ASP A 75 -21.19 -5.84 3.01
C ASP A 75 -21.22 -4.71 1.96
N LEU A 76 -20.22 -4.69 1.09
CA LEU A 76 -20.08 -3.67 0.06
C LEU A 76 -21.30 -3.59 -0.87
N ALA A 77 -21.98 -4.71 -1.18
CA ALA A 77 -23.19 -4.69 -1.99
C ALA A 77 -24.33 -3.97 -1.26
N ASP A 78 -24.52 -4.27 0.04
CA ASP A 78 -25.50 -3.60 0.88
C ASP A 78 -25.18 -2.11 1.04
N PHE A 79 -23.90 -1.77 1.24
CA PHE A 79 -23.44 -0.38 1.35
C PHE A 79 -23.69 0.39 0.06
N SER A 80 -23.47 -0.24 -1.09
CA SER A 80 -23.71 0.33 -2.41
C SER A 80 -25.17 0.71 -2.60
N ALA A 81 -26.09 -0.20 -2.25
CA ALA A 81 -27.53 0.04 -2.32
C ALA A 81 -27.98 1.13 -1.35
N GLN A 82 -27.46 1.12 -0.12
CA GLN A 82 -27.78 2.12 0.92
C GLN A 82 -27.31 3.52 0.50
N LEU A 83 -26.05 3.67 0.09
CA LEU A 83 -25.51 4.95 -0.37
C LEU A 83 -26.28 5.48 -1.57
N SER A 84 -26.52 4.64 -2.59
CA SER A 84 -27.21 5.07 -3.80
C SER A 84 -28.62 5.57 -3.49
N THR A 85 -29.32 4.89 -2.58
CA THR A 85 -30.67 5.28 -2.14
C THR A 85 -30.65 6.60 -1.35
N LEU A 86 -29.66 6.79 -0.47
CA LEU A 86 -29.59 7.97 0.41
C LEU A 86 -29.13 9.23 -0.31
N THR A 87 -28.16 9.12 -1.23
CA THR A 87 -27.54 10.27 -1.88
C THR A 87 -28.11 10.57 -3.27
N GLY A 88 -28.78 9.61 -3.91
CA GLY A 88 -29.20 9.69 -5.30
C GLY A 88 -28.05 9.60 -6.32
N MET A 89 -26.84 9.24 -5.89
CA MET A 89 -25.68 8.98 -6.76
C MET A 89 -25.54 7.47 -7.00
N GLU A 90 -25.12 7.06 -8.18
CA GLU A 90 -24.91 5.64 -8.47
C GLU A 90 -23.59 5.15 -7.87
N PHE A 91 -23.67 4.12 -7.02
CA PHE A 91 -22.52 3.36 -6.52
C PHE A 91 -22.67 1.88 -6.87
N HIS A 92 -21.53 1.23 -7.11
CA HIS A 92 -21.41 -0.21 -7.31
C HIS A 92 -20.48 -0.86 -6.26
N GLU A 93 -20.66 -2.16 -6.02
CA GLU A 93 -19.85 -2.93 -5.07
C GLU A 93 -18.35 -2.80 -5.39
N GLU A 94 -17.97 -2.97 -6.65
CA GLU A 94 -16.57 -2.93 -7.09
C GLU A 94 -15.94 -1.55 -6.87
N GLN A 95 -16.75 -0.49 -7.03
CA GLN A 95 -16.30 0.87 -6.75
C GLN A 95 -16.04 1.05 -5.25
N LEU A 96 -16.88 0.47 -4.38
CA LEU A 96 -16.66 0.56 -2.94
C LEU A 96 -15.47 -0.28 -2.46
N ASP A 97 -15.21 -1.43 -3.09
CA ASP A 97 -14.00 -2.22 -2.82
C ASP A 97 -12.73 -1.41 -3.19
N GLU A 98 -12.76 -0.73 -4.34
CA GLU A 98 -11.70 0.15 -4.79
C GLU A 98 -11.57 1.42 -3.93
N ILE A 99 -12.67 1.97 -3.41
CA ILE A 99 -12.64 3.07 -2.43
C ILE A 99 -11.97 2.61 -1.14
N GLY A 100 -12.33 1.43 -0.62
CA GLY A 100 -11.69 0.83 0.55
C GLY A 100 -10.18 0.65 0.35
N ARG A 101 -9.79 0.16 -0.83
CA ARG A 101 -8.39 0.10 -1.26
C ARG A 101 -7.72 1.48 -1.22
N ASN A 102 -8.34 2.49 -1.83
CA ASN A 102 -7.78 3.84 -1.92
C ASN A 102 -7.60 4.50 -0.55
N ILE A 103 -8.54 4.29 0.38
CA ILE A 103 -8.44 4.78 1.75
C ILE A 103 -7.18 4.22 2.42
N THR A 104 -6.99 2.90 2.41
CA THR A 104 -5.81 2.28 3.03
C THR A 104 -4.51 2.64 2.30
N GLY A 105 -4.55 2.83 0.98
CA GLY A 105 -3.43 3.36 0.20
C GLY A 105 -3.00 4.76 0.66
N LEU A 106 -3.95 5.67 0.86
CA LEU A 106 -3.69 7.03 1.36
C LEU A 106 -3.16 7.01 2.80
N GLU A 107 -3.71 6.17 3.67
CA GLU A 107 -3.21 5.98 5.04
C GLU A 107 -1.74 5.51 5.04
N ARG A 108 -1.41 4.55 4.16
CA ARG A 108 -0.03 4.07 3.98
C ARG A 108 0.90 5.17 3.46
N MET A 109 0.46 5.98 2.50
CA MET A 109 1.22 7.15 2.02
C MET A 109 1.49 8.15 3.16
N LEU A 110 0.49 8.45 3.99
CA LEU A 110 0.65 9.34 5.15
C LEU A 110 1.64 8.76 6.17
N ASN A 111 1.49 7.49 6.52
CA ASN A 111 2.41 6.79 7.43
C ASN A 111 3.85 6.78 6.91
N PHE A 112 4.03 6.59 5.59
CA PHE A 112 5.34 6.62 4.95
C PHE A 112 5.98 8.02 5.03
N ARG A 113 5.19 9.08 4.82
CA ARG A 113 5.63 10.49 5.02
C ARG A 113 6.05 10.76 6.48
N LEU A 114 5.47 10.06 7.45
CA LEU A 114 5.82 10.14 8.87
C LEU A 114 7.00 9.24 9.28
N GLY A 115 7.59 8.50 8.34
CA GLY A 115 8.82 7.73 8.55
C GLY A 115 8.64 6.22 8.68
N LEU A 116 7.41 5.69 8.62
CA LEU A 116 7.20 4.24 8.55
C LEU A 116 7.65 3.69 7.19
N ARG A 117 8.19 2.48 7.19
CA ARG A 117 8.75 1.79 6.02
C ARG A 117 8.27 0.34 5.97
N GLY A 118 8.49 -0.35 4.84
CA GLY A 118 8.06 -1.76 4.68
C GLY A 118 8.72 -2.73 5.67
N LYS A 119 9.86 -2.35 6.24
CA LYS A 119 10.55 -3.08 7.33
C LYS A 119 9.82 -2.99 8.68
N ASP A 120 9.00 -1.96 8.89
CA ASP A 120 8.27 -1.73 10.15
C ASP A 120 6.95 -2.52 10.18
N ASP A 121 6.48 -3.01 9.02
CA ASP A 121 5.36 -3.95 8.89
C ASP A 121 5.77 -5.35 9.39
N THR A 122 5.99 -5.48 10.71
CA THR A 122 6.41 -6.72 11.38
C THR A 122 5.73 -6.92 12.74
N LEU A 123 6.00 -8.06 13.39
CA LEU A 123 5.43 -8.43 14.69
C LEU A 123 6.46 -8.23 15.83
N PRO A 124 6.01 -8.14 17.09
CA PRO A 124 6.92 -8.15 18.23
C PRO A 124 7.80 -9.43 18.24
N PRO A 125 9.08 -9.34 18.64
CA PRO A 125 10.04 -10.47 18.59
C PRO A 125 9.53 -11.76 19.22
N ARG A 126 8.81 -11.66 20.34
CA ARG A 126 8.16 -12.77 21.04
C ARG A 126 7.39 -13.72 20.11
N TRP A 127 6.69 -13.19 19.11
CA TRP A 127 5.86 -13.99 18.20
C TRP A 127 6.70 -14.95 17.33
N PHE A 128 7.97 -14.63 17.11
CA PHE A 128 8.91 -15.43 16.32
C PHE A 128 9.84 -16.30 17.20
N GLU A 129 10.04 -15.91 18.45
CA GLU A 129 11.05 -16.49 19.33
C GLU A 129 10.47 -17.44 20.36
N GLU A 130 9.31 -17.11 20.94
CA GLU A 130 8.70 -17.84 22.05
C GLU A 130 7.53 -18.71 21.54
N PRO A 131 7.66 -20.05 21.53
CA PRO A 131 6.55 -20.93 21.15
C PRO A 131 5.45 -20.96 22.20
N ILE A 132 4.23 -21.23 21.75
CA ILE A 132 3.07 -21.41 22.63
C ILE A 132 3.34 -22.59 23.57
N GLU A 133 3.17 -22.40 24.88
CA GLU A 133 3.52 -23.42 25.88
C GLU A 133 2.39 -24.41 26.19
N VAL A 134 1.13 -24.04 25.90
CA VAL A 134 -0.08 -24.75 26.35
C VAL A 134 -1.16 -24.78 25.28
N GLY A 135 -2.12 -25.71 25.44
CA GLY A 135 -3.30 -25.80 24.58
C GLY A 135 -3.04 -26.48 23.24
N PRO A 136 -4.01 -26.40 22.31
CA PRO A 136 -3.99 -27.16 21.06
C PRO A 136 -2.89 -26.74 20.08
N PHE A 137 -2.34 -25.52 20.24
CA PHE A 137 -1.25 -24.99 19.41
C PHE A 137 0.10 -25.01 20.15
N LYS A 138 0.26 -25.85 21.18
CA LYS A 138 1.54 -25.97 21.91
C LYS A 138 2.68 -26.29 20.94
N GLY A 139 3.75 -25.51 21.00
CA GLY A 139 4.93 -25.60 20.14
C GLY A 139 4.89 -24.68 18.92
N GLU A 140 3.72 -24.16 18.55
CA GLU A 140 3.58 -23.23 17.44
C GLU A 140 4.20 -21.87 17.77
N LYS A 141 4.81 -21.25 16.76
CA LYS A 141 5.26 -19.86 16.73
C LYS A 141 5.24 -19.37 15.29
N ILE A 142 5.27 -18.06 15.08
CA ILE A 142 5.36 -17.51 13.73
C ILE A 142 6.75 -17.80 13.17
N ASP A 143 6.81 -18.47 12.02
CA ASP A 143 8.00 -18.53 11.21
C ASP A 143 8.25 -17.19 10.51
N ARG A 144 9.48 -16.66 10.62
CA ARG A 144 9.83 -15.33 10.12
C ARG A 144 9.86 -15.28 8.60
N GLU A 145 10.45 -16.28 7.96
CA GLU A 145 10.58 -16.32 6.50
C GLU A 145 9.21 -16.48 5.85
N GLN A 146 8.36 -17.36 6.39
CA GLN A 146 6.98 -17.53 5.92
C GLN A 146 6.14 -16.27 6.12
N PHE A 147 6.33 -15.56 7.25
CA PHE A 147 5.68 -14.28 7.49
C PHE A 147 6.10 -13.22 6.47
N ASP A 148 7.40 -13.07 6.22
CA ASP A 148 7.90 -12.10 5.24
C ASP A 148 7.43 -12.45 3.81
N ASN A 149 7.39 -13.73 3.45
CA ASN A 149 6.81 -14.20 2.19
C ASN A 149 5.31 -13.87 2.08
N LEU A 150 4.52 -14.12 3.14
CA LEU A 150 3.11 -13.76 3.19
C LEU A 150 2.91 -12.25 3.05
N LYS A 151 3.74 -11.43 3.71
CA LYS A 151 3.73 -9.96 3.57
C LYS A 151 3.94 -9.54 2.11
N MET A 152 4.93 -10.12 1.43
CA MET A 152 5.19 -9.81 0.02
C MET A 152 4.05 -10.24 -0.91
N ARG A 153 3.42 -11.40 -0.65
CA ARG A 153 2.21 -11.82 -1.40
C ARG A 153 1.05 -10.84 -1.18
N PHE A 154 0.85 -10.38 0.06
CA PHE A 154 -0.15 -9.37 0.39
C PHE A 154 0.12 -8.02 -0.31
N TYR A 155 1.38 -7.56 -0.33
CA TYR A 155 1.77 -6.35 -1.06
C TYR A 155 1.45 -6.49 -2.54
N ARG A 156 1.86 -7.59 -3.17
CA ARG A 156 1.57 -7.86 -4.59
C ARG A 156 0.08 -7.91 -4.88
N LEU A 157 -0.70 -8.64 -4.07
CA LEU A 157 -2.14 -8.75 -4.20
C LEU A 157 -2.84 -7.38 -4.09
N THR A 158 -2.35 -6.54 -3.18
CA THR A 158 -2.88 -5.19 -2.93
C THR A 158 -2.40 -4.16 -3.93
N GLY A 159 -1.34 -4.45 -4.70
CA GLY A 159 -0.67 -3.46 -5.56
C GLY A 159 0.17 -2.45 -4.79
N LEU A 160 0.77 -2.87 -3.67
CA LEU A 160 1.80 -2.13 -2.96
C LEU A 160 3.19 -2.51 -3.50
N ASN A 161 4.14 -1.59 -3.39
CA ASN A 161 5.55 -1.86 -3.66
C ASN A 161 6.26 -2.47 -2.44
N GLU A 162 7.57 -2.69 -2.54
CA GLU A 162 8.37 -3.34 -1.48
C GLU A 162 8.47 -2.52 -0.19
N GLU A 163 8.23 -1.20 -0.26
CA GLU A 163 8.16 -0.31 0.90
C GLU A 163 6.77 -0.26 1.53
N GLY A 164 5.81 -1.04 1.02
CA GLY A 164 4.47 -1.13 1.57
C GLY A 164 3.60 0.11 1.28
N VAL A 165 3.93 0.90 0.26
CA VAL A 165 3.10 2.01 -0.24
C VAL A 165 2.50 1.66 -1.60
N PRO A 166 1.43 2.34 -2.07
CA PRO A 166 0.87 2.13 -3.40
C PRO A 166 1.96 2.11 -4.50
N SER A 167 1.85 1.18 -5.45
CA SER A 167 2.70 1.15 -6.64
C SER A 167 2.63 2.46 -7.43
N LEU A 168 3.64 2.76 -8.25
CA LEU A 168 3.79 4.07 -8.91
C LEU A 168 2.51 4.61 -9.58
N ASP A 169 1.85 3.80 -10.41
CA ASP A 169 0.63 4.20 -11.13
C ASP A 169 -0.50 4.55 -10.16
N TRP A 170 -0.70 3.68 -9.15
CA TRP A 170 -1.72 3.88 -8.14
C TRP A 170 -1.41 5.10 -7.25
N HIS A 171 -0.16 5.25 -6.82
CA HIS A 171 0.32 6.40 -6.06
C HIS A 171 0.11 7.70 -6.84
N SER A 172 0.51 7.75 -8.11
CA SER A 172 0.29 8.93 -8.98
C SER A 172 -1.19 9.30 -9.07
N ARG A 173 -2.07 8.32 -9.29
CA ARG A 173 -3.53 8.55 -9.34
C ARG A 173 -4.06 9.12 -8.02
N LEU A 174 -3.65 8.55 -6.89
CA LEU A 174 -4.06 9.04 -5.58
C LEU A 174 -3.56 10.47 -5.33
N SER A 175 -2.28 10.75 -5.58
CA SER A 175 -1.68 12.07 -5.41
C SER A 175 -2.39 13.14 -6.24
N LYS A 176 -2.69 12.84 -7.52
CA LYS A 176 -3.49 13.74 -8.37
C LYS A 176 -4.86 14.07 -7.78
N ILE A 177 -5.54 13.09 -7.17
CA ILE A 177 -6.86 13.30 -6.56
C ILE A 177 -6.76 14.13 -5.28
N VAL A 178 -5.80 13.83 -4.39
CA VAL A 178 -5.75 14.44 -3.06
C VAL A 178 -4.99 15.76 -3.00
N THR A 179 -3.95 15.94 -3.80
CA THR A 179 -3.10 17.15 -3.78
C THR A 179 -3.22 17.96 -5.08
N GLY A 180 -3.82 17.40 -6.13
CA GLY A 180 -3.81 18.01 -7.45
C GLY A 180 -2.43 18.01 -8.09
N TYR A 181 -1.48 17.22 -7.56
CA TYR A 181 -0.10 17.24 -7.98
C TYR A 181 0.51 15.84 -8.05
N SER A 182 1.25 15.57 -9.13
CA SER A 182 2.00 14.32 -9.29
C SER A 182 3.09 14.48 -10.35
N ILE A 183 4.33 14.63 -9.91
CA ILE A 183 5.52 14.49 -10.77
C ILE A 183 6.08 13.07 -10.60
N THR A 184 6.46 12.45 -11.71
CA THR A 184 7.21 11.19 -11.69
C THR A 184 8.69 11.50 -11.84
N VAL A 185 9.50 11.12 -10.85
CA VAL A 185 10.96 11.18 -10.94
C VAL A 185 11.48 9.77 -11.19
N LYS A 186 12.19 9.59 -12.29
CA LYS A 186 12.76 8.32 -12.74
C LYS A 186 14.28 8.33 -12.57
N PHE A 187 14.80 7.16 -12.23
CA PHE A 187 16.22 6.91 -12.04
C PHE A 187 16.71 5.90 -13.10
N PRO A 188 18.01 5.91 -13.44
CA PRO A 188 18.54 5.13 -14.57
C PRO A 188 18.79 3.66 -14.23
N CYS A 189 18.82 3.35 -12.94
CA CYS A 189 19.00 2.03 -12.38
C CYS A 189 18.46 2.04 -10.95
N ALA A 190 18.54 0.88 -10.28
CA ALA A 190 18.30 0.73 -8.86
C ALA A 190 18.89 1.91 -8.06
N PHE A 191 18.00 2.66 -7.42
CA PHE A 191 18.34 3.90 -6.72
C PHE A 191 17.95 3.77 -5.25
N PRO A 192 18.85 4.07 -4.29
CA PRO A 192 18.54 3.91 -2.87
C PRO A 192 17.27 4.67 -2.48
N GLY A 193 16.31 3.97 -1.87
CA GLY A 193 15.02 4.53 -1.46
C GLY A 193 13.95 4.61 -2.56
N ALA A 194 14.26 4.19 -3.78
CA ALA A 194 13.33 4.16 -4.91
C ALA A 194 13.28 2.73 -5.50
N PRO A 195 12.55 1.79 -4.86
CA PRO A 195 12.56 0.37 -5.22
C PRO A 195 12.00 0.09 -6.63
N GLU A 196 11.17 0.98 -7.16
CA GLU A 196 10.59 0.88 -8.52
C GLU A 196 11.38 1.71 -9.55
N GLU A 197 12.64 2.07 -9.25
CA GLU A 197 13.49 2.96 -10.06
C GLU A 197 12.82 4.30 -10.39
N SER A 198 11.77 4.65 -9.66
CA SER A 198 11.06 5.92 -9.75
C SER A 198 10.42 6.23 -8.40
N ILE A 199 10.07 7.49 -8.21
CA ILE A 199 9.21 7.94 -7.12
C ILE A 199 8.17 8.94 -7.64
N ILE A 200 7.06 9.03 -6.92
CA ILE A 200 6.07 10.08 -7.13
C ILE A 200 6.33 11.22 -6.15
N ILE A 201 6.39 12.44 -6.67
CA ILE A 201 6.38 13.67 -5.88
C ILE A 201 4.93 14.15 -5.81
N ASP A 202 4.38 14.04 -4.62
CA ASP A 202 2.97 14.31 -4.28
C ASP A 202 2.73 15.72 -3.71
N GLU A 203 3.76 16.57 -3.74
CA GLU A 203 3.72 17.94 -3.24
C GLU A 203 4.25 18.93 -4.26
N GLN A 204 3.75 20.16 -4.20
CA GLN A 204 4.04 21.17 -5.21
C GLN A 204 5.54 21.53 -5.21
N VAL A 205 6.12 21.50 -6.41
CA VAL A 205 7.50 21.92 -6.67
C VAL A 205 7.49 22.93 -7.81
N ALA A 206 7.94 24.15 -7.56
CA ALA A 206 7.94 25.20 -8.58
C ALA A 206 9.09 24.99 -9.58
N HIS A 207 10.29 24.70 -9.07
CA HIS A 207 11.52 24.72 -9.85
C HIS A 207 12.47 23.56 -9.49
N LEU A 208 13.44 23.32 -10.37
CA LEU A 208 14.40 22.22 -10.23
C LEU A 208 15.18 22.21 -8.90
N SER A 209 15.59 23.37 -8.41
CA SER A 209 16.28 23.50 -7.12
C SER A 209 15.45 22.98 -5.95
N GLU A 210 14.14 23.26 -5.94
CA GLU A 210 13.21 22.74 -4.94
C GLU A 210 13.03 21.23 -5.06
N LEU A 211 12.93 20.71 -6.29
CA LEU A 211 12.87 19.25 -6.52
C LEU A 211 14.10 18.56 -5.95
N ARG A 212 15.30 19.09 -6.23
CA ARG A 212 16.56 18.55 -5.72
C ARG A 212 16.60 18.54 -4.20
N GLN A 213 16.17 19.63 -3.55
CA GLN A 213 16.07 19.68 -2.10
C GLN A 213 15.10 18.64 -1.56
N LEU A 214 13.95 18.48 -2.21
CA LEU A 214 12.94 17.54 -1.79
C LEU A 214 13.40 16.08 -1.95
N LEU A 215 14.07 15.75 -3.05
CA LEU A 215 14.65 14.43 -3.27
C LEU A 215 15.65 14.05 -2.17
N ARG A 216 16.49 14.99 -1.70
CA ARG A 216 17.39 14.74 -0.57
C ARG A 216 16.66 14.41 0.73
N TYR A 217 15.52 15.06 0.95
CA TYR A 217 14.69 14.81 2.13
C TYR A 217 13.97 13.47 2.05
N LYS A 218 13.38 13.15 0.88
CA LYS A 218 12.63 11.90 0.67
C LYS A 218 13.55 10.68 0.54
N LEU A 219 14.75 10.85 0.00
CA LEU A 219 15.74 9.78 -0.26
C LEU A 219 17.09 10.09 0.43
N PRO A 220 17.14 10.14 1.77
CA PRO A 220 18.35 10.50 2.50
C PRO A 220 19.50 9.52 2.25
N GLU A 221 19.19 8.24 2.03
CA GLU A 221 20.15 7.19 1.62
C GLU A 221 20.83 7.47 0.27
N ALA A 222 20.21 8.25 -0.60
CA ALA A 222 20.74 8.62 -1.91
C ALA A 222 21.36 10.03 -1.95
N ALA A 223 21.47 10.73 -0.82
CA ALA A 223 21.92 12.12 -0.76
C ALA A 223 23.26 12.35 -1.49
N ARG A 224 24.23 11.43 -1.32
CA ARG A 224 25.53 11.52 -2.00
C ARG A 224 25.43 11.48 -3.53
N ILE A 225 24.49 10.71 -4.08
CA ILE A 225 24.28 10.60 -5.53
C ILE A 225 23.55 11.85 -6.03
N LEU A 226 22.56 12.32 -5.29
CA LEU A 226 21.81 13.54 -5.60
C LEU A 226 22.67 14.81 -5.55
N ASP A 227 23.78 14.78 -4.80
CA ASP A 227 24.75 15.87 -4.70
C ASP A 227 25.85 15.82 -5.77
N ASP A 228 25.84 14.85 -6.68
CA ASP A 228 26.81 14.80 -7.78
C ASP A 228 26.56 15.97 -8.75
N PRO A 229 27.55 16.88 -8.94
CA PRO A 229 27.40 17.99 -9.88
C PRO A 229 27.26 17.55 -11.35
N ASN A 230 27.59 16.30 -11.67
CA ASN A 230 27.43 15.71 -13.01
C ASN A 230 26.08 15.02 -13.22
N LEU A 231 25.18 15.08 -12.23
CA LEU A 231 23.82 14.55 -12.36
C LEU A 231 23.00 15.48 -13.26
N ASN A 232 22.79 15.03 -14.50
CA ASN A 232 21.93 15.71 -15.46
C ASN A 232 20.46 15.44 -15.15
N VAL A 233 19.63 16.39 -15.53
CA VAL A 233 18.17 16.32 -15.36
C VAL A 233 17.51 16.51 -16.70
N VAL A 234 16.60 15.62 -17.04
CA VAL A 234 15.74 15.74 -18.22
C VAL A 234 14.31 15.94 -17.74
N ILE A 235 13.62 16.96 -18.23
CA ILE A 235 12.21 17.24 -17.92
C ILE A 235 11.42 17.13 -19.22
N ASP A 236 10.47 16.21 -19.28
CA ASP A 236 9.61 15.97 -20.46
C ASP A 236 10.40 15.83 -21.77
N GLY A 237 11.54 15.12 -21.70
CA GLY A 237 12.43 14.87 -22.82
C GLY A 237 13.43 15.99 -23.15
N LYS A 238 13.43 17.10 -22.41
CA LYS A 238 14.37 18.22 -22.58
C LYS A 238 15.48 18.17 -21.53
N MET A 239 16.73 18.12 -21.98
CA MET A 239 17.90 18.21 -21.11
C MET A 239 17.98 19.61 -20.49
N ILE A 240 18.14 19.66 -19.16
CA ILE A 240 18.28 20.90 -18.39
C ILE A 240 19.76 21.09 -18.04
N LEU A 241 20.29 22.28 -18.30
CA LEU A 241 21.70 22.58 -18.04
C LEU A 241 21.93 22.79 -16.53
N ALA A 242 23.13 22.47 -16.04
CA ALA A 242 23.47 22.54 -14.61
C ALA A 242 23.25 23.93 -13.95
N GLY A 243 23.22 25.01 -14.73
CA GLY A 243 22.94 26.37 -14.22
C GLY A 243 21.45 26.76 -14.21
N GLU A 244 20.56 25.92 -14.74
CA GLU A 244 19.14 26.23 -14.93
C GLU A 244 18.28 25.74 -13.74
N GLU A 245 18.75 26.00 -12.51
CA GLU A 245 18.12 25.60 -11.25
C GLU A 245 16.71 26.21 -11.02
N GLN A 246 16.35 27.24 -11.80
CA GLN A 246 15.04 27.91 -11.80
C GLN A 246 14.10 27.39 -12.91
N THR A 247 14.48 26.31 -13.60
CA THR A 247 13.62 25.68 -14.60
C THR A 247 12.31 25.24 -13.94
N ALA A 248 11.18 25.70 -14.48
CA ALA A 248 9.87 25.34 -13.99
C ALA A 248 9.58 23.85 -14.25
N ILE A 249 8.93 23.21 -13.28
CA ILE A 249 8.47 21.83 -13.42
C ILE A 249 6.94 21.81 -13.32
N PRO A 250 6.24 21.73 -14.46
CA PRO A 250 4.79 21.60 -14.48
C PRO A 250 4.30 20.39 -13.68
N ASP A 251 3.07 20.49 -13.16
CA ASP A 251 2.37 19.30 -12.68
C ASP A 251 2.25 18.25 -13.80
N GLY A 252 2.33 16.99 -13.43
CA GLY A 252 2.27 15.86 -14.37
C GLY A 252 3.55 15.61 -15.16
N SER A 253 4.59 16.44 -14.99
CA SER A 253 5.87 16.25 -15.68
C SER A 253 6.56 14.95 -15.29
N GLU A 254 7.32 14.43 -16.24
CA GLU A 254 8.26 13.33 -16.04
C GLU A 254 9.68 13.89 -15.96
N VAL A 255 10.36 13.62 -14.84
CA VAL A 255 11.73 14.04 -14.58
C VAL A 255 12.61 12.81 -14.58
N TYR A 256 13.68 12.81 -15.37
CA TYR A 256 14.64 11.72 -15.45
C TYR A 256 16.01 12.21 -14.96
N LEU A 257 16.54 11.57 -13.92
CA LEU A 257 17.88 11.85 -13.40
C LEU A 257 18.89 10.92 -14.07
N MET A 258 19.98 11.48 -14.61
CA MET A 258 21.03 10.70 -15.28
C MET A 258 22.41 11.09 -14.79
N SER A 259 23.19 10.12 -14.33
CA SER A 259 24.64 10.33 -14.20
C SER A 259 25.29 10.30 -15.58
N TYR A 260 26.25 11.19 -15.85
CA TYR A 260 27.16 10.99 -16.97
C TYR A 260 27.88 9.65 -16.77
N VAL A 261 27.64 8.68 -17.67
CA VAL A 261 28.63 7.60 -17.83
C VAL A 261 29.80 8.25 -18.56
N SER A 262 30.82 8.68 -17.82
CA SER A 262 32.09 9.05 -18.42
C SER A 262 32.77 7.79 -18.95
N GLY A 263 32.69 7.57 -20.27
CA GLY A 263 33.48 6.59 -21.04
C GLY A 263 32.66 5.40 -21.56
N GLY A 264 32.76 5.00 -22.83
CA GLY A 264 33.62 5.42 -23.94
C GLY A 264 33.18 4.74 -25.23
#